data_AF-A0A371HYT7-F1
#
_entry.id   AF-A0A371HYT7-F1
#
_cell.length_a   1.000
_cell.length_b   1.000
_cell.length_c   1.000
_cell.angle_alpha   90.00
_cell.angle_beta   90.00
_cell.angle_gamma   90.00
#
_symmetry.space_group_name_H-M   'P 1'
#
loop_
_entity.id
_entity.type
_entity.pdbx_description
1 polymer ?
#
loop_
_entity_poly.entity_id
_entity_poly.type
_entity_poly.pdbx_seq_one_letter_code
_entity_poly.pdbx_strand_id
1 'polypeptide(L)'
;MALGYTLPSAVLVTSLFILRSYSLELNVSQAQAPTPDHDLVEFLQNFEYLGADQFFLHGATGRGLDAIAPELNQGGPPPLGGKLAALDPFTKDVILQFAWQKRVVDCPRPLLNISKQLFAEFANQAAGQTLSPPFDPYANTLNFLLASYGISEFAPPGYVRISPHLQNATLKTLVAGLLGVEFGQQAVIRAYLYERRNFLVFPYPVTVAEFTNSLSELGNRLGKEGTKSEGLVVPPSEGAEGKVSGNVLSADNDSLSYAKEPAAIVRVAYGRGNEAVPGGFFPRGANGRIARSFLTAAP
;
A
#
# COMPACT_ATOMS: atom_id res chain seq x y z
N MET A 1 -16.00 -49.29 13.94
CA MET A 1 -15.46 -49.51 12.59
C MET A 1 -15.01 -48.15 12.07
N ALA A 2 -13.76 -47.80 12.31
CA ALA A 2 -13.18 -46.50 11.96
C ALA A 2 -12.58 -46.60 10.55
N LEU A 3 -13.07 -45.78 9.62
CA LEU A 3 -12.44 -45.58 8.32
C LEU A 3 -11.55 -44.34 8.42
N GLY A 4 -10.26 -44.57 8.59
CA GLY A 4 -9.23 -43.55 8.54
C GLY A 4 -8.97 -43.14 7.09
N TYR A 5 -9.13 -41.85 6.79
CA TYR A 5 -8.66 -41.26 5.55
C TYR A 5 -7.22 -40.79 5.76
N THR A 6 -6.26 -41.64 5.41
CA THR A 6 -4.88 -41.21 5.18
C THR A 6 -4.82 -40.52 3.82
N LEU A 7 -4.66 -39.20 3.81
CA LEU A 7 -4.28 -38.50 2.58
C LEU A 7 -2.90 -39.02 2.12
N PRO A 8 -2.73 -39.40 0.84
CA PRO A 8 -1.48 -39.95 0.35
C PRO A 8 -0.40 -38.86 0.35
N SER A 9 0.77 -39.20 0.87
CA SER A 9 1.96 -38.33 1.02
C SER A 9 2.39 -37.64 -0.29
N ALA A 10 1.93 -38.10 -1.44
CA ALA A 10 2.15 -37.51 -2.75
C ALA A 10 1.47 -36.13 -2.92
N VAL A 11 0.33 -35.87 -2.26
CA VAL A 11 -0.39 -34.58 -2.36
C VAL A 11 0.31 -33.49 -1.55
N LEU A 12 0.95 -33.84 -0.42
CA LEU A 12 1.69 -32.88 0.39
C LEU A 12 3.00 -32.44 -0.28
N VAL A 13 3.64 -33.36 -1.03
CA VAL A 13 4.89 -33.10 -1.73
C VAL A 13 4.66 -32.27 -3.00
N THR A 14 3.58 -32.49 -3.75
CA THR A 14 3.25 -31.65 -4.90
C THR A 14 2.87 -30.22 -4.49
N SER A 15 2.22 -30.00 -3.35
CA SER A 15 1.99 -28.64 -2.82
C SER A 15 3.29 -27.91 -2.46
N LEU A 16 4.30 -28.61 -1.95
CA LEU A 16 5.63 -28.04 -1.67
C LEU A 16 6.44 -27.75 -2.94
N PHE A 17 6.23 -28.49 -4.03
CA PHE A 17 6.87 -28.22 -5.32
C PHE A 17 6.14 -27.14 -6.15
N ILE A 18 4.82 -26.97 -5.98
CA ILE A 18 4.07 -25.86 -6.61
C ILE A 18 4.46 -24.51 -5.99
N LEU A 19 4.79 -24.47 -4.69
CA LEU A 19 5.40 -23.28 -4.06
C LEU A 19 6.78 -22.93 -4.62
N ARG A 20 7.52 -23.90 -5.16
CA ARG A 20 8.86 -23.70 -5.73
C ARG A 20 8.86 -23.31 -7.22
N SER A 21 7.76 -23.54 -7.93
CA SER A 21 7.70 -23.44 -9.40
C SER A 21 6.99 -22.20 -9.95
N TYR A 22 6.50 -21.32 -9.08
CA TYR A 22 6.14 -19.95 -9.48
C TYR A 22 7.28 -18.96 -9.31
N SER A 23 8.51 -19.37 -9.00
CA SER A 23 9.69 -18.57 -9.31
C SER A 23 9.73 -18.42 -10.83
N LEU A 24 9.27 -17.28 -11.34
CA LEU A 24 9.85 -16.77 -12.58
C LEU A 24 11.34 -16.65 -12.24
N GLU A 25 12.13 -17.64 -12.64
CA GLU A 25 13.57 -17.50 -12.70
C GLU A 25 13.82 -16.39 -13.74
N LEU A 26 13.70 -15.15 -13.27
CA LEU A 26 14.39 -14.03 -13.88
C LEU A 26 15.86 -14.40 -13.71
N ASN A 27 16.38 -15.06 -14.73
CA ASN A 27 17.79 -15.28 -14.91
C ASN A 27 18.38 -13.90 -15.22
N VAL A 28 18.43 -13.01 -14.23
CA VAL A 28 19.23 -11.79 -14.24
C VAL A 28 20.66 -12.25 -14.04
N SER A 29 21.20 -12.86 -15.09
CA SER A 29 22.61 -13.20 -15.14
C SER A 29 23.41 -11.90 -15.05
N GLN A 30 24.12 -11.77 -13.92
CA GLN A 30 25.22 -10.85 -13.65
C GLN A 30 24.90 -9.35 -13.72
N ALA A 31 24.87 -8.72 -12.53
CA ALA A 31 25.31 -7.34 -12.26
C ALA A 31 25.27 -6.39 -13.47
N GLN A 32 24.08 -6.18 -14.04
CA GLN A 32 23.87 -5.08 -14.96
C GLN A 32 23.85 -3.80 -14.14
N ALA A 33 24.61 -2.79 -14.58
CA ALA A 33 24.54 -1.46 -13.99
C ALA A 33 23.07 -1.03 -13.88
N PRO A 34 22.65 -0.38 -12.77
CA PRO A 34 21.26 0.02 -12.57
C PRO A 34 20.74 0.73 -13.82
N THR A 35 19.75 0.13 -14.47
CA THR A 35 19.09 0.76 -15.61
C THR A 35 18.10 1.79 -15.08
N PRO A 36 17.77 2.83 -15.87
CA PRO A 36 16.71 3.77 -15.49
C PRO A 36 15.39 3.06 -15.13
N ASP A 37 15.06 1.96 -15.79
CA ASP A 37 13.88 1.15 -15.49
C ASP A 37 13.97 0.44 -14.14
N HIS A 38 15.15 -0.08 -13.79
CA HIS A 38 15.37 -0.71 -12.49
C HIS A 38 15.20 0.31 -11.36
N ASP A 39 15.74 1.53 -11.52
CA ASP A 39 15.59 2.61 -10.53
C ASP A 39 14.11 2.99 -10.31
N LEU A 40 13.28 2.94 -11.36
CA LEU A 40 11.83 3.20 -11.28
C LEU A 40 11.08 2.09 -10.53
N VAL A 41 11.38 0.82 -10.82
CA VAL A 41 10.76 -0.33 -10.14
C VAL A 41 11.20 -0.41 -8.68
N GLU A 42 12.50 -0.20 -8.41
CA GLU A 42 13.06 -0.16 -7.06
C GLU A 42 12.38 0.92 -6.20
N PHE A 43 12.11 2.09 -6.79
CA PHE A 43 11.38 3.15 -6.11
C PHE A 43 10.00 2.69 -5.63
N LEU A 44 9.22 2.03 -6.48
CA LEU A 44 7.88 1.54 -6.12
C LEU A 44 7.90 0.40 -5.11
N GLN A 45 8.94 -0.43 -5.15
CA GLN A 45 9.10 -1.57 -4.23
C GLN A 45 9.08 -1.13 -2.75
N ASN A 46 9.51 0.10 -2.44
CA ASN A 46 9.41 0.66 -1.08
C ASN A 46 7.97 0.66 -0.55
N PHE A 47 6.98 0.93 -1.41
CA PHE A 47 5.58 1.06 -1.03
C PHE A 47 4.84 -0.28 -1.06
N GLU A 48 5.27 -1.19 -1.94
CA GLU A 48 4.87 -2.61 -1.90
C GLU A 48 5.22 -3.23 -0.55
N TYR A 49 6.46 -3.00 -0.08
CA TYR A 49 6.88 -3.44 1.25
C TYR A 49 6.01 -2.84 2.35
N LEU A 50 5.65 -1.55 2.26
CA LEU A 50 4.81 -0.89 3.26
C LEU A 50 3.44 -1.55 3.38
N GLY A 51 2.75 -1.72 2.25
CA GLY A 51 1.37 -2.22 2.22
C GLY A 51 1.29 -3.72 2.46
N ALA A 52 1.68 -4.52 1.48
CA ALA A 52 1.38 -5.94 1.48
C ALA A 52 2.30 -6.74 2.39
N ASP A 53 3.60 -6.48 2.33
CA ASP A 53 4.58 -7.33 3.03
C ASP A 53 4.68 -7.03 4.53
N GLN A 54 4.25 -5.85 4.96
CA GLN A 54 4.25 -5.49 6.38
C GLN A 54 2.85 -5.23 6.91
N PHE A 55 2.13 -4.22 6.40
CA PHE A 55 0.88 -3.83 7.04
C PHE A 55 -0.22 -4.90 6.95
N PHE A 56 -0.46 -5.47 5.76
CA PHE A 56 -1.46 -6.53 5.58
C PHE A 56 -1.05 -7.84 6.25
N LEU A 57 0.21 -8.26 6.12
CA LEU A 57 0.71 -9.46 6.82
C LEU A 57 0.59 -9.35 8.34
N HIS A 58 1.02 -8.22 8.94
CA HIS A 58 0.85 -8.00 10.37
C HIS A 58 -0.63 -7.93 10.75
N GLY A 59 -1.45 -7.20 10.01
CA GLY A 59 -2.89 -7.08 10.28
C GLY A 59 -3.61 -8.43 10.31
N ALA A 60 -3.34 -9.30 9.34
CA ALA A 60 -4.02 -10.59 9.22
C ALA A 60 -3.42 -11.70 10.11
N THR A 61 -2.10 -11.72 10.31
CA THR A 61 -1.40 -12.85 10.95
C THR A 61 -0.67 -12.50 12.25
N GLY A 62 -0.48 -11.21 12.53
CA GLY A 62 0.36 -10.72 13.62
C GLY A 62 1.87 -10.81 13.34
N ARG A 63 2.26 -11.41 12.20
CA ARG A 63 3.65 -11.65 11.80
C ARG A 63 3.93 -10.89 10.51
N GLY A 64 5.12 -10.33 10.41
CA GLY A 64 5.60 -9.68 9.18
C GLY A 64 6.41 -10.64 8.32
N LEU A 65 6.93 -10.10 7.20
CA LEU A 65 7.75 -10.83 6.24
C LEU A 65 8.92 -11.58 6.88
N ASP A 66 9.56 -10.97 7.89
CA ASP A 66 10.72 -11.55 8.61
C ASP A 66 10.46 -12.92 9.22
N ALA A 67 9.20 -13.24 9.52
CA ALA A 67 8.82 -14.51 10.12
C ALA A 67 8.20 -15.48 9.11
N ILE A 68 7.81 -15.02 7.92
CA ILE A 68 7.05 -15.79 6.93
C ILE A 68 7.94 -16.17 5.74
N ALA A 69 8.70 -15.20 5.23
CA ALA A 69 9.60 -15.34 4.09
C ALA A 69 10.81 -14.40 4.29
N PRO A 70 11.69 -14.69 5.27
CA PRO A 70 12.83 -13.82 5.59
C PRO A 70 13.76 -13.58 4.39
N GLU A 71 13.82 -14.49 3.43
CA GLU A 71 14.58 -14.34 2.19
C GLU A 71 14.11 -13.16 1.33
N LEU A 72 12.84 -12.76 1.43
CA LEU A 72 12.28 -11.67 0.64
C LEU A 72 12.60 -10.29 1.22
N ASN A 73 13.13 -10.18 2.45
CA ASN A 73 13.48 -8.88 3.02
C ASN A 73 14.84 -8.33 2.51
N GLN A 74 15.63 -9.18 1.82
CA GLN A 74 16.95 -8.85 1.28
C GLN A 74 17.88 -8.18 2.30
N GLY A 75 17.83 -8.65 3.55
CA GLY A 75 18.64 -8.14 4.67
C GLY A 75 18.14 -6.83 5.29
N GLY A 76 16.98 -6.32 4.86
CA GLY A 76 16.38 -5.10 5.39
C GLY A 76 15.82 -5.25 6.81
N PRO A 77 15.83 -4.17 7.64
CA PRO A 77 15.45 -4.24 9.05
C PRO A 77 13.93 -4.44 9.26
N PRO A 78 13.50 -5.16 10.32
CA PRO A 78 12.08 -5.39 10.64
C PRO A 78 11.31 -4.08 10.83
N PRO A 79 9.99 -4.07 10.54
CA PRO A 79 9.20 -2.87 10.64
C PRO A 79 8.91 -2.55 12.11
N LEU A 80 8.64 -1.28 12.39
CA LEU A 80 8.28 -0.83 13.74
C LEU A 80 6.76 -0.90 13.95
N GLY A 81 6.34 -1.53 15.04
CA GLY A 81 4.99 -1.40 15.59
C GLY A 81 3.87 -2.17 14.89
N GLY A 82 4.19 -3.11 14.01
CA GLY A 82 3.22 -4.02 13.40
C GLY A 82 2.52 -4.91 14.43
N LYS A 83 1.20 -5.08 14.30
CA LYS A 83 0.37 -5.87 15.23
C LYS A 83 -0.73 -6.64 14.50
N LEU A 84 -1.21 -7.70 15.14
CA LEU A 84 -2.44 -8.38 14.72
C LEU A 84 -3.64 -7.42 14.89
N ALA A 85 -4.41 -7.23 13.82
CA ALA A 85 -5.62 -6.43 13.84
C ALA A 85 -6.83 -7.26 14.30
N ALA A 86 -7.77 -6.61 14.99
CA ALA A 86 -9.07 -7.21 15.32
C ALA A 86 -10.02 -7.15 14.11
N LEU A 87 -9.78 -8.05 13.15
CA LEU A 87 -10.58 -8.15 11.92
C LEU A 87 -11.70 -9.18 12.09
N ASP A 88 -12.86 -8.89 11.50
CA ASP A 88 -13.89 -9.90 11.26
C ASP A 88 -13.37 -11.00 10.31
N PRO A 89 -13.95 -12.22 10.35
CA PRO A 89 -13.42 -13.36 9.59
C PRO A 89 -13.30 -13.12 8.08
N PHE A 90 -14.25 -12.40 7.50
CA PHE A 90 -14.27 -12.14 6.07
C PHE A 90 -13.18 -11.13 5.67
N THR A 91 -13.10 -9.99 6.36
CA THR A 91 -12.04 -9.02 6.09
C THR A 91 -10.66 -9.61 6.36
N LYS A 92 -10.51 -10.43 7.41
CA LYS A 92 -9.25 -11.12 7.70
C LYS A 92 -8.79 -12.00 6.53
N ASP A 93 -9.71 -12.78 5.96
CA ASP A 93 -9.42 -13.64 4.81
C ASP A 93 -9.00 -12.82 3.58
N VAL A 94 -9.74 -11.75 3.27
CA VAL A 94 -9.43 -10.86 2.15
C VAL A 94 -8.06 -10.18 2.33
N ILE A 95 -7.77 -9.63 3.50
CA ILE A 95 -6.47 -9.00 3.78
C ILE A 95 -5.34 -10.03 3.73
N LEU A 96 -5.58 -11.27 4.17
CA LEU A 96 -4.60 -12.35 4.04
C LEU A 96 -4.31 -12.66 2.57
N GLN A 97 -5.32 -12.70 1.70
CA GLN A 97 -5.12 -12.86 0.26
C GLN A 97 -4.26 -11.73 -0.32
N PHE A 98 -4.52 -10.47 0.07
CA PHE A 98 -3.72 -9.34 -0.39
C PHE A 98 -2.25 -9.46 0.01
N ALA A 99 -2.03 -9.90 1.24
CA ALA A 99 -0.70 -10.11 1.79
C ALA A 99 0.08 -11.22 1.06
N TRP A 100 -0.59 -12.23 0.52
CA TRP A 100 0.05 -13.33 -0.25
C TRP A 100 0.20 -13.06 -1.75
N GLN A 101 -0.52 -12.07 -2.29
CA GLN A 101 -0.55 -11.78 -3.72
C GLN A 101 0.59 -10.87 -4.21
N LYS A 102 1.48 -10.43 -3.33
CA LYS A 102 2.58 -9.53 -3.68
C LYS A 102 3.92 -10.24 -3.66
N ARG A 103 4.76 -9.87 -4.61
CA ARG A 103 6.10 -10.41 -4.81
C ARG A 103 7.06 -9.26 -4.80
N VAL A 104 8.06 -9.38 -3.95
CA VAL A 104 9.14 -8.40 -3.86
C VAL A 104 10.17 -8.67 -4.95
N VAL A 105 10.50 -7.64 -5.73
CA VAL A 105 11.68 -7.63 -6.60
C VAL A 105 12.94 -7.47 -5.74
N ASP A 106 14.05 -8.09 -6.15
CA ASP A 106 15.33 -8.24 -5.44
C ASP A 106 15.96 -6.90 -4.97
N CYS A 107 15.42 -6.28 -3.92
CA CYS A 107 15.87 -5.02 -3.32
C CYS A 107 15.74 -5.05 -1.79
N PRO A 108 16.74 -4.56 -1.03
CA PRO A 108 16.66 -4.42 0.42
C PRO A 108 15.48 -3.59 0.90
N ARG A 109 14.69 -4.14 1.82
CA ARG A 109 13.58 -3.42 2.46
C ARG A 109 14.08 -2.19 3.25
N PRO A 110 13.44 -1.02 3.15
CA PRO A 110 13.74 0.13 4.02
C PRO A 110 13.21 -0.08 5.45
N LEU A 111 13.69 0.71 6.41
CA LEU A 111 13.06 0.72 7.73
C LEU A 111 11.66 1.33 7.63
N LEU A 112 10.65 0.52 7.95
CA LEU A 112 9.25 0.92 7.94
C LEU A 112 8.73 1.20 9.35
N ASN A 113 7.79 2.14 9.47
CA ASN A 113 7.03 2.38 10.69
C ASN A 113 5.54 2.21 10.38
N ILE A 114 4.94 1.17 10.96
CA ILE A 114 3.50 0.87 10.86
C ILE A 114 2.86 0.87 12.25
N SER A 115 3.45 1.62 13.19
CA SER A 115 2.96 1.72 14.56
C SER A 115 1.63 2.46 14.63
N LYS A 116 0.80 2.10 15.62
CA LYS A 116 -0.46 2.82 15.88
C LYS A 116 -0.26 4.31 16.14
N GLN A 117 0.88 4.70 16.72
CA GLN A 117 1.23 6.10 16.99
C GLN A 117 1.33 6.89 15.69
N LEU A 118 1.98 6.31 14.67
CA LEU A 118 2.10 6.96 13.38
C LEU A 118 0.73 7.16 12.72
N PHE A 119 -0.11 6.12 12.71
CA PHE A 119 -1.45 6.24 12.13
C PHE A 119 -2.31 7.25 12.89
N ALA A 120 -2.17 7.37 14.21
CA ALA A 120 -2.80 8.44 14.98
C ALA A 120 -2.31 9.83 14.55
N GLU A 121 -1.01 10.02 14.30
CA GLU A 121 -0.47 11.28 13.80
C GLU A 121 -1.06 11.65 12.43
N PHE A 122 -1.13 10.70 11.48
CA PHE A 122 -1.76 10.91 10.18
C PHE A 122 -3.25 11.24 10.31
N ALA A 123 -3.99 10.51 11.15
CA ALA A 123 -5.41 10.76 11.38
C ALA A 123 -5.64 12.15 12.01
N ASN A 124 -4.77 12.58 12.94
CA ASN A 124 -4.83 13.93 13.51
C ASN A 124 -4.57 15.01 12.47
N GLN A 125 -3.57 14.80 11.59
CA GLN A 125 -3.28 15.73 10.51
C GLN A 125 -4.41 15.82 9.47
N ALA A 126 -5.07 14.70 9.19
CA ALA A 126 -6.24 14.66 8.30
C ALA A 126 -7.43 15.38 8.94
N ALA A 127 -7.72 15.10 10.21
CA ALA A 127 -8.82 15.72 10.94
C ALA A 127 -8.57 17.21 11.29
N GLY A 128 -7.33 17.69 11.18
CA GLY A 128 -6.94 19.05 11.60
C GLY A 128 -6.97 19.26 13.12
N GLN A 129 -7.12 18.19 13.90
CA GLN A 129 -7.22 18.21 15.36
C GLN A 129 -6.69 16.92 15.97
N THR A 130 -6.39 16.94 17.28
CA THR A 130 -6.01 15.71 17.99
C THR A 130 -7.26 14.87 18.27
N LEU A 131 -7.32 13.67 17.71
CA LEU A 131 -8.37 12.71 17.96
C LEU A 131 -8.21 12.08 19.35
N SER A 132 -9.31 11.96 20.08
CA SER A 132 -9.38 11.31 21.39
C SER A 132 -10.48 10.25 21.38
N PRO A 133 -10.15 8.96 21.61
CA PRO A 133 -8.82 8.40 21.78
C PRO A 133 -7.99 8.48 20.48
N PRO A 134 -6.66 8.32 20.52
CA PRO A 134 -5.84 8.26 19.31
C PRO A 134 -6.30 7.17 18.33
N PHE A 135 -6.28 7.46 17.03
CA PHE A 135 -6.67 6.48 16.01
C PHE A 135 -5.74 5.26 16.04
N ASP A 136 -6.33 4.08 16.18
CA ASP A 136 -5.60 2.82 16.19
C ASP A 136 -6.04 1.96 14.99
N PRO A 137 -5.16 1.71 14.01
CA PRO A 137 -5.50 0.94 12.81
C PRO A 137 -5.77 -0.53 13.12
N TYR A 138 -5.28 -1.06 14.24
CA TYR A 138 -5.41 -2.48 14.61
C TYR A 138 -6.64 -2.75 15.48
N ALA A 139 -7.39 -1.72 15.88
CA ALA A 139 -8.44 -1.84 16.88
C ALA A 139 -9.70 -2.56 16.39
N ASN A 140 -10.04 -2.46 15.10
CA ASN A 140 -11.21 -3.11 14.49
C ASN A 140 -11.10 -3.11 12.95
N THR A 141 -11.98 -3.87 12.28
CA THR A 141 -12.10 -3.92 10.81
C THR A 141 -12.17 -2.54 10.16
N LEU A 142 -13.02 -1.64 10.65
CA LEU A 142 -13.25 -0.35 9.99
C LEU A 142 -12.00 0.53 10.04
N ASN A 143 -11.35 0.61 11.21
CA ASN A 143 -10.10 1.34 11.37
C ASN A 143 -9.00 0.75 10.48
N PHE A 144 -8.92 -0.58 10.38
CA PHE A 144 -7.94 -1.23 9.53
C PHE A 144 -8.17 -0.93 8.05
N LEU A 145 -9.42 -0.93 7.59
CA LEU A 145 -9.77 -0.56 6.21
C LEU A 145 -9.47 0.92 5.92
N LEU A 146 -9.76 1.83 6.85
CA LEU A 146 -9.42 3.26 6.72
C LEU A 146 -7.90 3.50 6.67
N ALA A 147 -7.13 2.74 7.44
CA ALA A 147 -5.67 2.76 7.38
C ALA A 147 -5.15 2.18 6.06
N SER A 148 -5.76 1.08 5.60
CA SER A 148 -5.45 0.44 4.31
C SER A 148 -5.74 1.38 3.14
N TYR A 149 -6.85 2.13 3.21
CA TYR A 149 -7.18 3.18 2.26
C TYR A 149 -6.04 4.19 2.13
N GLY A 150 -5.55 4.73 3.25
CA GLY A 150 -4.44 5.68 3.25
C GLY A 150 -3.13 5.11 2.67
N ILE A 151 -2.82 3.83 2.93
CA ILE A 151 -1.65 3.16 2.35
C ILE A 151 -1.81 2.91 0.84
N SER A 152 -3.02 2.57 0.38
CA SER A 152 -3.29 2.29 -1.02
C SER A 152 -3.11 3.51 -1.94
N GLU A 153 -2.89 4.70 -1.38
CA GLU A 153 -2.67 5.94 -2.12
C GLU A 153 -1.22 6.13 -2.64
N PHE A 154 -0.31 5.20 -2.33
CA PHE A 154 1.12 5.31 -2.68
C PHE A 154 1.48 4.57 -3.97
N ALA A 155 1.32 3.24 -4.00
CA ALA A 155 1.82 2.39 -5.08
C ALA A 155 1.07 2.58 -6.41
N PRO A 156 -0.27 2.49 -6.49
CA PRO A 156 -1.00 2.62 -7.75
C PRO A 156 -0.68 3.89 -8.56
N PRO A 157 -0.74 5.12 -8.00
CA PRO A 157 -0.42 6.32 -8.77
C PRO A 157 1.05 6.42 -9.17
N GLY A 158 1.95 5.76 -8.41
CA GLY A 158 3.35 5.62 -8.79
C GLY A 158 3.55 4.71 -10.00
N TYR A 159 2.83 3.58 -10.07
CA TYR A 159 2.86 2.72 -11.25
C TYR A 159 2.33 3.42 -12.50
N VAL A 160 1.21 4.14 -12.39
CA VAL A 160 0.68 4.95 -13.50
C VAL A 160 1.75 5.94 -13.98
N ARG A 161 2.46 6.59 -13.04
CA ARG A 161 3.53 7.54 -13.37
C ARG A 161 4.69 6.90 -14.11
N ILE A 162 5.21 5.76 -13.65
CA ILE A 162 6.43 5.17 -14.25
C ILE A 162 6.15 4.40 -15.55
N SER A 163 4.92 3.90 -15.75
CA SER A 163 4.59 2.98 -16.85
C SER A 163 4.99 3.51 -18.24
N PRO A 164 4.77 4.79 -18.59
CA PRO A 164 5.20 5.33 -19.89
C PRO A 164 6.72 5.46 -20.04
N HIS A 165 7.47 5.49 -18.94
CA HIS A 165 8.92 5.73 -18.93
C HIS A 165 9.75 4.46 -19.05
N LEU A 166 9.17 3.30 -18.70
CA LEU A 166 9.84 2.01 -18.86
C LEU A 166 10.23 1.80 -20.33
N GLN A 167 11.37 1.17 -20.58
CA GLN A 167 11.83 0.83 -21.93
C GLN A 167 11.89 -0.68 -22.15
N ASN A 168 12.33 -1.42 -21.13
CA ASN A 168 12.46 -2.86 -21.11
C ASN A 168 11.08 -3.53 -21.16
N ALA A 169 10.84 -4.34 -22.18
CA ALA A 169 9.55 -5.02 -22.40
C ALA A 169 9.18 -5.97 -21.24
N THR A 170 10.16 -6.69 -20.66
CA THR A 170 9.93 -7.59 -19.53
C THR A 170 9.47 -6.82 -18.30
N LEU A 171 10.14 -5.71 -17.98
CA LEU A 171 9.73 -4.85 -16.85
C LEU A 171 8.39 -4.16 -17.12
N LYS A 172 8.09 -3.76 -18.36
CA LYS A 172 6.75 -3.26 -18.73
C LYS A 172 5.68 -4.30 -18.45
N THR A 173 5.87 -5.54 -18.88
CA THR A 173 4.90 -6.63 -18.64
C THR A 173 4.73 -6.90 -17.15
N LEU A 174 5.83 -6.90 -16.39
CA LEU A 174 5.80 -7.07 -14.94
C LEU A 174 5.00 -5.94 -14.27
N VAL A 175 5.35 -4.68 -14.55
CA VAL A 175 4.70 -3.50 -13.99
C VAL A 175 3.22 -3.45 -14.37
N ALA A 176 2.85 -3.74 -15.62
CA ALA A 176 1.46 -3.80 -16.04
C ALA A 176 0.67 -4.88 -15.27
N GLY A 177 1.27 -6.04 -15.02
CA GLY A 177 0.66 -7.11 -14.22
C GLY A 177 0.46 -6.71 -12.75
N LEU A 178 1.48 -6.10 -12.14
CA LEU A 178 1.41 -5.62 -10.74
C LEU A 178 0.38 -4.50 -10.57
N LEU A 179 0.31 -3.59 -11.55
CA LEU A 179 -0.63 -2.48 -11.57
C LEU A 179 -2.09 -2.94 -11.48
N GLY A 180 -2.45 -4.00 -12.22
CA GLY A 180 -3.81 -4.57 -12.16
C GLY A 180 -4.16 -5.12 -10.78
N VAL A 181 -3.21 -5.76 -10.11
CA VAL A 181 -3.40 -6.29 -8.75
C VAL A 181 -3.52 -5.15 -7.73
N GLU A 182 -2.65 -4.14 -7.80
CA GLU A 182 -2.69 -2.94 -6.95
C GLU A 182 -4.05 -2.22 -7.02
N PHE A 183 -4.53 -1.90 -8.23
CA PHE A 183 -5.84 -1.25 -8.37
C PHE A 183 -7.01 -2.17 -7.97
N GLY A 184 -6.90 -3.48 -8.20
CA GLY A 184 -7.90 -4.45 -7.73
C GLY A 184 -8.04 -4.44 -6.20
N GLN A 185 -6.91 -4.44 -5.48
CA GLN A 185 -6.90 -4.36 -4.02
C GLN A 185 -7.47 -3.02 -3.52
N GLN A 186 -7.05 -1.91 -4.14
CA GLN A 186 -7.58 -0.58 -3.82
C GLN A 186 -9.10 -0.51 -4.03
N ALA A 187 -9.61 -1.04 -5.15
CA ALA A 187 -11.04 -1.05 -5.46
C ALA A 187 -11.85 -1.86 -4.43
N VAL A 188 -11.35 -3.01 -3.97
CA VAL A 188 -12.00 -3.82 -2.93
C VAL A 188 -12.07 -3.06 -1.60
N ILE A 189 -10.97 -2.43 -1.18
CA ILE A 189 -10.93 -1.60 0.05
C ILE A 189 -11.94 -0.46 -0.05
N ARG A 190 -11.91 0.27 -1.17
CA ARG A 190 -12.83 1.40 -1.42
C ARG A 190 -14.28 0.94 -1.47
N ALA A 191 -14.58 -0.22 -2.05
CA ALA A 191 -15.94 -0.76 -2.09
C ALA A 191 -16.47 -1.12 -0.69
N TYR A 192 -15.65 -1.76 0.15
CA TYR A 192 -16.07 -2.13 1.52
C TYR A 192 -16.30 -0.90 2.40
N LEU A 193 -15.46 0.12 2.25
CA LEU A 193 -15.67 1.39 2.92
C LEU A 193 -16.88 2.15 2.34
N TYR A 194 -17.10 2.08 1.02
CA TYR A 194 -18.24 2.74 0.38
C TYR A 194 -19.58 2.18 0.84
N GLU A 195 -19.68 0.86 1.03
CA GLU A 195 -20.85 0.23 1.65
C GLU A 195 -21.15 0.81 3.05
N ARG A 196 -20.09 1.18 3.79
CA ARG A 196 -20.13 1.73 5.15
C ARG A 196 -20.01 3.25 5.19
N ARG A 197 -20.12 3.95 4.05
CA ARG A 197 -19.79 5.39 3.93
C ARG A 197 -20.53 6.29 4.92
N ASN A 198 -21.76 5.93 5.31
CA ASN A 198 -22.59 6.70 6.25
C ASN A 198 -22.43 6.27 7.71
N PHE A 199 -21.61 5.26 8.00
CA PHE A 199 -21.34 4.83 9.37
C PHE A 199 -20.39 5.82 10.03
N LEU A 200 -20.58 6.06 11.32
CA LEU A 200 -19.63 6.83 12.12
C LEU A 200 -18.37 6.00 12.39
N VAL A 201 -17.22 6.66 12.32
CA VAL A 201 -15.93 6.09 12.74
C VAL A 201 -15.84 6.21 14.26
N PHE A 202 -16.56 5.36 14.99
CA PHE A 202 -16.65 5.46 16.45
C PHE A 202 -15.26 5.41 17.11
N PRO A 203 -14.97 6.29 18.09
CA PRO A 203 -15.87 7.26 18.73
C PRO A 203 -15.85 8.68 18.13
N TYR A 204 -15.24 8.85 16.95
CA TYR A 204 -15.17 10.15 16.28
C TYR A 204 -16.52 10.50 15.65
N PRO A 205 -17.02 11.74 15.80
CA PRO A 205 -18.29 12.18 15.24
C PRO A 205 -18.14 12.53 13.74
N VAL A 206 -17.48 11.65 12.98
CA VAL A 206 -17.29 11.77 11.53
C VAL A 206 -17.67 10.45 10.87
N THR A 207 -18.27 10.55 9.69
CA THR A 207 -18.62 9.40 8.87
C THR A 207 -17.39 8.82 8.18
N VAL A 208 -17.51 7.58 7.69
CA VAL A 208 -16.47 6.95 6.86
C VAL A 208 -16.18 7.78 5.61
N ALA A 209 -17.21 8.33 4.96
CA ALA A 209 -17.04 9.20 3.80
C ALA A 209 -16.19 10.43 4.14
N GLU A 210 -16.56 11.17 5.18
CA GLU A 210 -15.84 12.36 5.63
C GLU A 210 -14.40 12.04 6.02
N PHE A 211 -14.17 10.94 6.74
CA PHE A 211 -12.83 10.51 7.12
C PHE A 211 -11.95 10.22 5.89
N THR A 212 -12.48 9.51 4.88
CA THR A 212 -11.74 9.26 3.65
C THR A 212 -11.48 10.51 2.82
N ASN A 213 -12.43 11.47 2.80
CA ASN A 213 -12.22 12.77 2.16
C ASN A 213 -11.08 13.53 2.85
N SER A 214 -11.06 13.59 4.19
CA SER A 214 -9.98 14.22 4.94
C SER A 214 -8.60 13.55 4.73
N LEU A 215 -8.55 12.22 4.61
CA LEU A 215 -7.32 11.50 4.26
C LEU A 215 -6.83 11.87 2.85
N SER A 216 -7.73 11.93 1.87
CA SER A 216 -7.38 12.33 0.50
C SER A 216 -6.92 13.78 0.41
N GLU A 217 -7.60 14.69 1.12
CA GLU A 217 -7.19 16.09 1.24
C GLU A 217 -5.80 16.25 1.87
N LEU A 218 -5.51 15.47 2.91
CA LEU A 218 -4.16 15.41 3.50
C LEU A 218 -3.14 14.96 2.45
N GLY A 219 -3.44 13.90 1.70
CA GLY A 219 -2.58 13.40 0.62
C GLY A 219 -2.30 14.47 -0.44
N ASN A 220 -3.33 15.17 -0.90
CA ASN A 220 -3.19 16.26 -1.88
C ASN A 220 -2.34 17.42 -1.32
N ARG A 221 -2.59 17.82 -0.07
CA ARG A 221 -1.87 18.90 0.61
C ARG A 221 -0.38 18.59 0.79
N LEU A 222 -0.05 17.37 1.23
CA LEU A 222 1.34 16.94 1.41
C LEU A 222 2.04 16.70 0.07
N GLY A 223 1.33 16.17 -0.94
CA GLY A 223 1.87 15.89 -2.27
C GLY A 223 2.25 17.14 -3.05
N LYS A 224 1.47 18.23 -2.91
CA LYS A 224 1.65 19.53 -3.60
C LYS A 224 1.52 19.44 -5.13
N GLU A 225 0.57 18.65 -5.61
CA GLU A 225 0.30 18.42 -7.05
C GLU A 225 -1.17 18.69 -7.44
N GLY A 226 -1.89 19.44 -6.61
CA GLY A 226 -3.34 19.60 -6.75
C GLY A 226 -4.08 18.32 -6.34
N THR A 227 -5.22 18.07 -6.97
CA THR A 227 -6.06 16.89 -6.70
C THR A 227 -5.48 15.68 -7.43
N LYS A 228 -4.94 14.73 -6.65
CA LYS A 228 -4.43 13.41 -7.10
C LYS A 228 -4.98 12.25 -6.26
N SER A 229 -5.95 12.56 -5.41
CA SER A 229 -6.63 11.63 -4.51
C SER A 229 -7.97 12.22 -4.17
N GLU A 230 -8.99 11.38 -4.19
CA GLU A 230 -10.36 11.75 -3.83
C GLU A 230 -10.93 10.69 -2.91
N GLY A 231 -11.72 11.13 -1.94
CA GLY A 231 -12.42 10.23 -1.03
C GLY A 231 -13.58 9.50 -1.70
N LEU A 232 -14.34 8.77 -0.90
CA LEU A 232 -15.38 7.85 -1.40
C LEU A 232 -16.63 8.55 -1.92
N VAL A 233 -16.85 9.80 -1.51
CA VAL A 233 -17.99 10.61 -1.90
C VAL A 233 -17.50 12.01 -2.27
N VAL A 234 -17.78 12.41 -3.50
CA VAL A 234 -17.39 13.69 -4.08
C VAL A 234 -18.64 14.45 -4.56
N PRO A 235 -18.57 15.78 -4.77
CA PRO A 235 -19.61 16.51 -5.47
C PRO A 235 -19.90 15.86 -6.84
N PRO A 236 -21.16 15.82 -7.32
CA PRO A 236 -21.49 15.19 -8.60
C PRO A 236 -20.62 15.68 -9.76
N SER A 237 -20.22 16.96 -9.77
CA SER A 237 -19.34 17.56 -10.78
C SER A 237 -17.94 16.97 -10.86
N GLU A 238 -17.48 16.32 -9.79
CA GLU A 238 -16.16 15.67 -9.69
C GLU A 238 -16.27 14.15 -9.81
N GLY A 239 -17.47 13.57 -9.75
CA GLY A 239 -17.66 12.14 -9.92
C GLY A 239 -17.82 11.74 -11.39
N ALA A 240 -17.98 10.43 -11.63
CA ALA A 240 -17.99 9.87 -12.97
C ALA A 240 -18.97 10.58 -13.93
N GLU A 241 -18.43 11.09 -15.03
CA GLU A 241 -19.11 11.90 -16.06
C GLU A 241 -19.88 13.12 -15.52
N GLY A 242 -19.57 13.60 -14.31
CA GLY A 242 -20.32 14.68 -13.68
C GLY A 242 -21.72 14.26 -13.16
N LYS A 243 -22.01 12.96 -13.08
CA LYS A 243 -23.38 12.43 -12.89
C LYS A 243 -23.63 11.77 -11.54
N VAL A 244 -22.58 11.33 -10.84
CA VAL A 244 -22.71 10.55 -9.61
C VAL A 244 -21.78 11.09 -8.53
N SER A 245 -22.17 10.96 -7.26
CA SER A 245 -21.31 11.34 -6.13
C SER A 245 -20.44 10.21 -5.60
N GLY A 246 -20.78 8.96 -5.93
CA GLY A 246 -20.01 7.81 -5.47
C GLY A 246 -18.70 7.67 -6.23
N ASN A 247 -17.59 7.48 -5.51
CA ASN A 247 -16.25 7.51 -6.08
C ASN A 247 -15.44 6.28 -5.66
N VAL A 248 -15.94 5.07 -5.93
CA VAL A 248 -15.22 3.83 -5.59
C VAL A 248 -13.95 3.69 -6.42
N LEU A 249 -13.97 4.09 -7.69
CA LEU A 249 -12.81 4.17 -8.56
C LEU A 249 -12.52 5.65 -8.82
N SER A 250 -11.47 6.18 -8.19
CA SER A 250 -11.06 7.58 -8.37
C SER A 250 -10.20 7.73 -9.62
N ALA A 251 -10.56 8.72 -10.43
CA ALA A 251 -9.95 9.01 -11.72
C ALA A 251 -10.14 10.49 -12.05
N ASP A 252 -9.39 11.00 -13.03
CA ASP A 252 -9.58 12.35 -13.55
C ASP A 252 -10.83 12.46 -14.46
N ASN A 253 -11.05 13.64 -15.02
CA ASN A 253 -12.20 13.92 -15.89
C ASN A 253 -12.25 13.05 -17.16
N ASP A 254 -11.12 12.49 -17.58
CA ASP A 254 -11.03 11.57 -18.73
C ASP A 254 -11.16 10.10 -18.30
N SER A 255 -11.54 9.85 -17.05
CA SER A 255 -11.60 8.52 -16.43
C SER A 255 -10.24 7.80 -16.41
N LEU A 256 -9.14 8.56 -16.36
CA LEU A 256 -7.80 8.03 -16.23
C LEU A 256 -7.36 8.05 -14.76
N SER A 257 -6.71 6.97 -14.32
CA SER A 257 -6.17 6.91 -12.96
C SER A 257 -5.12 8.01 -12.73
N TYR A 258 -5.17 8.62 -11.55
CA TYR A 258 -4.21 9.66 -11.19
C TYR A 258 -2.76 9.14 -11.17
N ALA A 259 -1.84 9.92 -11.72
CA ALA A 259 -0.40 9.75 -11.56
C ALA A 259 0.14 10.75 -10.51
N LYS A 260 1.09 10.31 -9.67
CA LYS A 260 1.81 11.17 -8.72
C LYS A 260 3.32 11.12 -9.01
N GLU A 261 4.01 12.25 -8.91
CA GLU A 261 5.47 12.22 -9.03
C GLU A 261 6.10 11.46 -7.86
N PRO A 262 7.28 10.83 -8.05
CA PRO A 262 8.03 10.22 -6.95
C PRO A 262 8.22 11.15 -5.75
N ALA A 263 8.48 12.43 -5.98
CA ALA A 263 8.62 13.42 -4.92
C ALA A 263 7.32 13.58 -4.11
N ALA A 264 6.16 13.70 -4.77
CA ALA A 264 4.87 13.80 -4.09
C ALA A 264 4.55 12.56 -3.26
N ILE A 265 4.78 11.35 -3.80
CA ILE A 265 4.57 10.10 -3.06
C ILE A 265 5.42 10.08 -1.79
N VAL A 266 6.70 10.45 -1.89
CA VAL A 266 7.62 10.50 -0.76
C VAL A 266 7.23 11.57 0.26
N ARG A 267 6.83 12.76 -0.16
CA ARG A 267 6.35 13.84 0.73
C ARG A 267 5.17 13.38 1.59
N VAL A 268 4.22 12.67 0.99
CA VAL A 268 3.04 12.13 1.68
C VAL A 268 3.47 11.00 2.60
N ALA A 269 4.28 10.05 2.12
CA ALA A 269 4.74 8.91 2.91
C ALA A 269 5.58 9.30 4.13
N TYR A 270 6.34 10.39 4.04
CA TYR A 270 7.09 10.96 5.17
C TYR A 270 6.21 11.79 6.13
N GLY A 271 4.98 12.12 5.73
CA GLY A 271 4.01 12.84 6.55
C GLY A 271 4.37 14.30 6.83
N ARG A 272 5.29 14.90 6.06
CA ARG A 272 5.86 16.23 6.30
C ARG A 272 5.71 17.20 5.13
N GLY A 273 5.30 16.74 3.96
CA GLY A 273 5.17 17.60 2.78
C GLY A 273 6.53 18.06 2.22
N ASN A 274 7.61 17.37 2.59
CA ASN A 274 8.99 17.62 2.14
C ASN A 274 9.72 16.28 1.93
N GLU A 275 10.11 16.02 0.69
CA GLU A 275 10.80 14.83 0.20
C GLU A 275 12.25 14.70 0.71
N ALA A 276 12.86 15.80 1.13
CA ALA A 276 14.21 15.81 1.68
C ALA A 276 14.26 15.43 3.17
N VAL A 277 13.10 15.37 3.84
CA VAL A 277 13.01 15.17 5.29
C VAL A 277 12.30 13.85 5.61
N PRO A 278 13.04 12.75 5.82
CA PRO A 278 12.45 11.46 6.14
C PRO A 278 11.70 11.45 7.47
N GLY A 279 10.76 10.51 7.59
CA GLY A 279 9.80 10.44 8.67
C GLY A 279 8.63 9.55 8.30
N GLY A 280 7.52 9.68 9.03
CA GLY A 280 6.29 8.98 8.71
C GLY A 280 6.47 7.46 8.62
N PHE A 281 6.01 6.88 7.51
CA PHE A 281 6.14 5.45 7.22
C PHE A 281 7.58 5.00 6.98
N PHE A 282 8.51 5.93 6.69
CA PHE A 282 9.91 5.65 6.37
C PHE A 282 10.84 6.51 7.24
N PRO A 283 11.06 6.15 8.53
CA PRO A 283 11.85 6.97 9.46
C PRO A 283 13.29 7.28 9.00
N ARG A 284 13.88 6.41 8.17
CA ARG A 284 15.23 6.58 7.58
C ARG A 284 15.20 6.89 6.08
N GLY A 285 14.02 7.22 5.56
CA GLY A 285 13.76 7.42 4.15
C GLY A 285 13.64 6.13 3.36
N ALA A 286 12.96 6.23 2.22
CA ALA A 286 12.84 5.16 1.25
C ALA A 286 14.21 4.85 0.60
N ASN A 287 14.35 3.62 0.10
CA ASN A 287 15.53 3.11 -0.58
C ASN A 287 15.48 3.37 -2.10
N GLY A 288 16.62 3.10 -2.76
CA GLY A 288 16.78 3.26 -4.20
C GLY A 288 17.22 4.64 -4.62
N ARG A 289 17.81 4.72 -5.82
CA ARG A 289 18.47 5.95 -6.32
C ARG A 289 17.54 7.15 -6.36
N ILE A 290 16.29 6.96 -6.80
CA ILE A 290 15.30 8.04 -6.91
C ILE A 290 15.00 8.64 -5.53
N ALA A 291 14.61 7.80 -4.56
CA ALA A 291 14.27 8.27 -3.22
C ALA A 291 15.47 8.90 -2.50
N ARG A 292 16.66 8.31 -2.66
CA ARG A 292 17.89 8.82 -2.03
C ARG A 292 18.36 10.15 -2.62
N SER A 293 18.08 10.41 -3.91
CA SER A 293 18.47 11.68 -4.54
C SER A 293 17.80 12.91 -3.89
N PHE A 294 16.58 12.76 -3.36
CA PHE A 294 15.88 13.83 -2.63
C PHE A 294 16.52 14.16 -1.28
N LEU A 295 17.19 13.20 -0.64
CA LEU A 295 17.82 13.41 0.68
C LEU A 295 19.15 14.15 0.58
N THR A 296 19.86 13.97 -0.54
CA THR A 296 21.13 14.64 -0.82
C THR A 296 20.97 16.05 -1.36
N ALA A 297 19.79 16.37 -1.88
CA ALA A 297 19.41 17.71 -2.34
C ALA A 297 18.88 18.56 -1.18
N ALA A 298 19.67 18.71 -0.11
CA ALA A 298 19.47 19.82 0.83
C ALA A 298 20.29 21.02 0.32
N PRO A 299 19.74 22.24 0.31
CA PRO A 299 20.49 23.45 -0.05
C PRO A 299 21.65 23.73 0.89
#